data_AF-A0A6N8J1L9-F1
#
_entry.id   AF-A0A6N8J1L9-F1
#
_cell.length_a   1.000
_cell.length_b   1.000
_cell.length_c   1.000
_cell.angle_alpha   90.00
_cell.angle_beta   90.00
_cell.angle_gamma   90.00
#
_symmetry.space_group_name_H-M   'P 1'
#
loop_
_entity.id
_entity.type
_entity.pdbx_description
1 polymer ?
#
loop_
_entity_poly.entity_id
_entity_poly.type
_entity_poly.pdbx_seq_one_letter_code
_entity_poly.pdbx_strand_id
1 'polypeptide(L)'
;MALTFRPSRACLALLAASTLFASTTAFARDDDDSVAARLGGADGIGAFIQARVVPALLASELKVFFTGGVVPLTESTSQTVTCLARLLDHDLGGRSAKNGSVAVDAAAAPFPVEHQCRSSMSDVHRGMRITDAQFALFINIVATEALAAGVAGDDVQEVGKVLTRYRGSVTNH
;
A
#
# COMPACT_ATOMS: atom_id res chain seq x y z
N MET A 1 -54.85 58.06 -17.88
CA MET A 1 -55.39 57.64 -16.56
C MET A 1 -54.23 56.94 -15.85
N ALA A 2 -53.31 57.68 -15.22
CA ALA A 2 -53.32 58.10 -13.79
C ALA A 2 -53.36 56.86 -12.86
N LEU A 3 -52.46 56.59 -11.91
CA LEU A 3 -51.53 57.42 -11.12
C LEU A 3 -50.32 56.61 -10.61
N THR A 4 -49.27 57.38 -10.34
CA THR A 4 -48.02 57.13 -9.61
C THR A 4 -48.20 56.67 -8.15
N PHE A 5 -47.28 55.83 -7.63
CA PHE A 5 -46.73 56.00 -6.28
C PHE A 5 -45.35 55.32 -6.13
N ARG A 6 -44.39 56.04 -5.53
CA ARG A 6 -43.01 55.65 -5.17
C ARG A 6 -42.75 56.23 -3.75
N PRO A 7 -41.61 55.98 -3.12
CA PRO A 7 -41.23 54.86 -2.26
C PRO A 7 -41.21 55.22 -0.75
N SER A 8 -41.04 54.25 0.16
CA SER A 8 -40.56 54.51 1.53
C SER A 8 -39.41 53.59 1.90
N ARG A 9 -38.42 54.22 2.54
CA ARG A 9 -37.10 53.71 2.90
C ARG A 9 -37.10 52.92 4.21
N ALA A 10 -36.03 52.13 4.35
CA ALA A 10 -35.37 51.69 5.57
C ALA A 10 -36.06 50.59 6.39
N CYS A 11 -35.41 49.45 6.56
CA CYS A 11 -34.39 49.34 7.61
C CYS A 11 -33.49 48.13 7.38
N LEU A 12 -32.20 48.42 7.43
CA LEU A 12 -31.08 47.50 7.42
C LEU A 12 -31.05 46.77 8.77
N ALA A 13 -31.05 45.43 8.77
CA ALA A 13 -30.57 44.64 9.90
C ALA A 13 -30.07 43.29 9.38
N LEU A 14 -28.83 43.29 8.88
CA LEU A 14 -28.03 42.06 8.79
C LEU A 14 -27.76 41.58 10.22
N LEU A 15 -28.41 40.50 10.64
CA LEU A 15 -27.92 39.67 11.75
C LEU A 15 -27.11 38.53 11.13
N ALA A 16 -25.82 38.81 10.89
CA ALA A 16 -24.84 37.78 10.60
C ALA A 16 -24.55 37.03 11.92
N ALA A 17 -25.15 35.86 12.07
CA ALA A 17 -24.76 34.90 13.10
C ALA A 17 -23.41 34.30 12.71
N SER A 18 -22.32 34.94 13.13
CA SER A 18 -20.96 34.41 13.02
C SER A 18 -20.78 33.27 14.03
N THR A 19 -21.29 32.08 13.69
CA THR A 19 -20.83 30.85 14.32
C THR A 19 -19.46 30.55 13.78
N LEU A 20 -18.44 30.78 14.60
CA LEU A 20 -17.09 30.24 14.40
C LEU A 20 -17.19 28.72 14.44
N PHE A 21 -17.49 28.11 13.30
CA PHE A 21 -17.06 26.73 13.07
C PHE A 21 -15.55 26.77 12.99
N ALA A 22 -14.90 26.43 14.11
CA ALA A 22 -13.56 25.89 14.07
C ALA A 22 -13.65 24.56 13.32
N SER A 23 -13.66 24.63 11.99
CA SER A 23 -13.28 23.50 11.17
C SER A 23 -11.83 23.24 11.51
N THR A 24 -11.60 22.27 12.41
CA THR A 24 -10.37 21.51 12.35
C THR A 24 -10.35 20.91 10.96
N THR A 25 -9.70 21.59 10.03
CA THR A 25 -9.12 20.96 8.86
C THR A 25 -8.18 19.91 9.44
N ALA A 26 -8.71 18.71 9.68
CA ALA A 26 -7.94 17.51 9.49
C ALA A 26 -7.31 17.72 8.11
N PHE A 27 -6.00 17.95 8.08
CA PHE A 27 -5.26 18.02 6.84
C PHE A 27 -5.67 16.76 6.08
N ALA A 28 -6.49 16.91 5.03
CA ALA A 28 -6.59 15.90 4.02
C ALA A 28 -5.14 15.72 3.58
N ARG A 29 -4.56 14.60 3.99
CA ARG A 29 -3.23 14.22 3.56
C ARG A 29 -3.36 14.19 2.03
N ASP A 30 -2.58 15.02 1.36
CA ASP A 30 -2.62 15.15 -0.09
C ASP A 30 -2.01 13.85 -0.65
N ASP A 31 -2.80 12.78 -0.60
CA ASP A 31 -2.38 11.42 -0.94
C ASP A 31 -2.09 11.32 -2.45
N ASP A 32 -2.60 12.27 -3.25
CA ASP A 32 -2.50 12.32 -4.70
C ASP A 32 -1.04 12.52 -5.18
N ASP A 33 -0.16 13.08 -4.33
CA ASP A 33 1.28 13.25 -4.61
C ASP A 33 2.17 12.19 -3.92
N SER A 34 1.58 11.20 -3.24
CA SER A 34 2.35 10.13 -2.60
C SER A 34 3.01 9.19 -3.62
N VAL A 35 4.09 8.51 -3.22
CA VAL A 35 4.68 7.44 -4.04
C VAL A 35 3.65 6.34 -4.28
N ALA A 36 2.85 6.00 -3.26
CA ALA A 36 1.77 5.04 -3.38
C ALA A 36 0.78 5.40 -4.49
N ALA A 37 0.31 6.66 -4.56
CA ALA A 37 -0.60 7.11 -5.61
C ALA A 37 0.01 7.01 -7.01
N ARG A 38 1.29 7.40 -7.18
CA ARG A 38 2.01 7.24 -8.45
C ARG A 38 2.17 5.79 -8.90
N LEU A 39 2.22 4.86 -7.95
CA LEU A 39 2.28 3.42 -8.21
C LEU A 39 0.89 2.77 -8.37
N GLY A 40 -0.20 3.55 -8.34
CA GLY A 40 -1.57 3.06 -8.50
C GLY A 40 -2.18 2.48 -7.22
N GLY A 41 -1.66 2.88 -6.06
CA GLY A 41 -2.10 2.40 -4.75
C GLY A 41 -1.85 0.90 -4.54
N ALA A 42 -2.54 0.31 -3.57
CA ALA A 42 -2.41 -1.13 -3.29
C ALA A 42 -2.73 -2.02 -4.50
N ASP A 43 -3.72 -1.65 -5.32
CA ASP A 43 -4.10 -2.43 -6.49
C ASP A 43 -3.01 -2.40 -7.57
N GLY A 44 -2.47 -1.22 -7.87
CA GLY A 44 -1.37 -1.06 -8.84
C GLY A 44 -0.09 -1.77 -8.38
N ILE A 45 0.27 -1.61 -7.10
CA ILE A 45 1.42 -2.30 -6.49
C ILE A 45 1.22 -3.83 -6.54
N GLY A 46 0.04 -4.32 -6.17
CA GLY A 46 -0.28 -5.74 -6.20
C GLY A 46 -0.22 -6.33 -7.61
N ALA A 47 -0.79 -5.64 -8.60
CA ALA A 47 -0.72 -6.05 -10.00
C ALA A 47 0.73 -6.11 -10.51
N PHE A 48 1.55 -5.12 -10.18
CA PHE A 48 2.98 -5.12 -10.51
C PHE A 48 3.71 -6.31 -9.90
N ILE A 49 3.54 -6.55 -8.59
CA ILE A 49 4.20 -7.67 -7.90
C ILE A 49 3.78 -9.01 -8.53
N GLN A 50 2.48 -9.20 -8.76
CA GLN A 50 1.94 -10.43 -9.33
C GLN A 50 2.47 -10.69 -10.75
N ALA A 51 2.53 -9.65 -11.59
CA ALA A 51 2.88 -9.79 -13.01
C ALA A 51 4.40 -9.86 -13.26
N ARG A 52 5.22 -9.25 -12.39
CA ARG A 52 6.65 -9.03 -12.64
C ARG A 52 7.54 -9.64 -11.58
N VAL A 53 7.29 -9.31 -10.31
CA VAL A 53 8.16 -9.72 -9.20
C VAL A 53 8.01 -11.21 -8.91
N VAL A 54 6.79 -11.75 -8.83
CA VAL A 54 6.56 -13.17 -8.56
C VAL A 54 7.25 -14.07 -9.59
N PRO A 55 7.09 -13.89 -10.91
CA PRO A 55 7.83 -14.68 -11.90
C PRO A 55 9.36 -14.57 -11.73
N ALA A 56 9.89 -13.37 -11.48
CA ALA A 56 11.32 -13.16 -11.30
C ALA A 56 11.86 -13.87 -10.03
N LEU A 57 11.10 -13.87 -8.94
CA LEU A 57 11.44 -14.61 -7.71
C LEU A 57 11.48 -16.12 -7.96
N LEU A 58 10.49 -16.66 -8.68
CA LEU A 58 10.44 -18.08 -9.02
C LEU A 58 11.54 -18.53 -9.99
N ALA A 59 12.07 -17.60 -10.80
CA ALA A 59 13.23 -17.82 -11.66
C ALA A 59 14.59 -17.66 -10.95
N SER A 60 14.59 -17.22 -9.69
CA SER A 60 15.80 -16.96 -8.90
C SER A 60 16.11 -18.09 -7.90
N GLU A 61 17.23 -17.96 -7.18
CA GLU A 61 17.54 -18.81 -6.03
C GLU A 61 16.52 -18.69 -4.87
N LEU A 62 15.74 -17.61 -4.83
CA LEU A 62 14.72 -17.40 -3.79
C LEU A 62 13.48 -18.27 -3.96
N LYS A 63 13.32 -18.98 -5.10
CA LYS A 63 12.14 -19.80 -5.40
C LYS A 63 11.75 -20.74 -4.26
N VAL A 64 12.73 -21.29 -3.53
CA VAL A 64 12.51 -22.25 -2.44
C VAL A 64 11.66 -21.69 -1.29
N PHE A 65 11.67 -20.38 -1.06
CA PHE A 65 10.82 -19.72 -0.06
C PHE A 65 9.36 -19.60 -0.50
N PHE A 66 9.12 -19.59 -1.82
CA PHE A 66 7.79 -19.37 -2.42
C PHE A 66 7.13 -20.67 -2.90
N THR A 67 7.86 -21.79 -2.94
CA THR A 67 7.35 -23.11 -3.35
C THR A 67 7.22 -24.09 -2.20
N GLY A 68 7.30 -23.63 -0.95
CA GLY A 68 7.23 -24.48 0.23
C GLY A 68 8.47 -25.33 0.50
N GLY A 69 9.61 -25.00 -0.12
CA GLY A 69 10.86 -25.74 0.01
C GLY A 69 11.63 -25.49 1.31
N VAL A 70 11.33 -24.41 2.02
CA VAL A 70 11.94 -24.04 3.31
C VAL A 70 10.98 -24.30 4.47
N VAL A 71 9.77 -23.74 4.39
CA VAL A 71 8.66 -24.01 5.32
C VAL A 71 7.39 -24.28 4.51
N PRO A 72 6.44 -25.10 5.01
CA PRO A 72 5.17 -25.30 4.34
C PRO A 72 4.43 -23.98 4.13
N LEU A 73 3.86 -23.77 2.94
CA LEU A 73 3.06 -22.59 2.65
C LEU A 73 1.72 -22.68 3.39
N THR A 74 1.37 -21.64 4.13
CA THR A 74 0.07 -21.51 4.81
C THR A 74 -0.89 -20.56 4.10
N GLU A 75 -0.43 -19.95 3.02
CA GLU A 75 -1.12 -18.90 2.27
C GLU A 75 -0.73 -18.99 0.78
N SER A 76 -1.65 -18.57 -0.08
CA SER A 76 -1.46 -18.53 -1.52
C SER A 76 -0.58 -17.35 -1.94
N THR A 77 0.01 -17.42 -3.13
CA THR A 77 0.74 -16.28 -3.71
C THR A 77 -0.10 -15.01 -3.74
N SER A 78 -1.38 -15.11 -4.13
CA SER A 78 -2.27 -13.95 -4.19
C SER A 78 -2.50 -13.30 -2.82
N GLN A 79 -2.59 -14.10 -1.75
CA GLN A 79 -2.71 -13.60 -0.37
C GLN A 79 -1.45 -12.85 0.05
N THR A 80 -0.29 -13.47 -0.15
CA THR A 80 1.00 -12.86 0.19
C THR A 80 1.23 -11.57 -0.60
N VAL A 81 0.92 -11.55 -1.91
CA VAL A 81 1.00 -10.34 -2.75
C VAL A 81 0.07 -9.25 -2.24
N THR A 82 -1.16 -9.59 -1.89
CA THR A 82 -2.14 -8.63 -1.37
C THR A 82 -1.66 -7.99 -0.06
N CYS A 83 -1.12 -8.79 0.86
CA CYS A 83 -0.59 -8.28 2.11
C CYS A 83 0.66 -7.42 1.93
N LEU A 84 1.57 -7.81 1.03
CA LEU A 84 2.74 -7.00 0.70
C LEU A 84 2.33 -5.67 0.04
N ALA A 85 1.37 -5.69 -0.88
CA ALA A 85 0.89 -4.50 -1.56
C ALA A 85 0.25 -3.50 -0.60
N ARG A 86 -0.59 -3.97 0.34
CA ARG A 86 -1.17 -3.11 1.40
C ARG A 86 -0.11 -2.52 2.33
N LEU A 87 0.90 -3.31 2.69
CA LEU A 87 2.01 -2.84 3.50
C LEU A 87 2.79 -1.74 2.77
N LEU A 88 3.12 -1.95 1.50
CA LEU A 88 3.83 -0.97 0.68
C LEU A 88 3.00 0.27 0.44
N ASP A 89 1.73 0.13 0.08
CA ASP A 89 0.79 1.25 -0.09
C ASP A 89 0.78 2.14 1.17
N HIS A 90 0.51 1.55 2.34
CA HIS A 90 0.55 2.27 3.62
C HIS A 90 1.87 3.00 3.85
N ASP A 91 2.98 2.28 3.71
CA ASP A 91 4.31 2.78 4.06
C ASP A 91 4.87 3.82 3.06
N LEU A 92 4.32 3.85 1.85
CA LEU A 92 4.61 4.81 0.79
C LEU A 92 3.63 6.00 0.78
N GLY A 93 2.77 6.09 1.80
CA GLY A 93 1.87 7.22 2.03
C GLY A 93 0.46 7.04 1.47
N GLY A 94 0.09 5.83 1.05
CA GLY A 94 -1.25 5.46 0.59
C GLY A 94 -2.24 5.21 1.74
N ARG A 95 -3.44 4.79 1.37
CA ARG A 95 -4.61 4.74 2.26
C ARG A 95 -4.84 3.36 2.91
N SER A 96 -4.15 2.32 2.45
CA SER A 96 -4.35 0.98 2.97
C SER A 96 -3.99 0.90 4.44
N ALA A 97 -4.81 0.17 5.22
CA ALA A 97 -4.34 -0.33 6.49
C ALA A 97 -3.26 -1.40 6.23
N LYS A 98 -2.10 -1.24 6.87
CA LYS A 98 -0.93 -2.13 6.75
C LYS A 98 -1.23 -3.60 7.10
N ASN A 99 -2.22 -3.84 7.96
CA ASN A 99 -2.64 -5.17 8.41
C ASN A 99 -4.18 -5.27 8.41
N GLY A 100 -4.70 -6.47 8.69
CA GLY A 100 -6.14 -6.72 8.72
C GLY A 100 -6.58 -7.88 7.83
N SER A 101 -7.87 -8.19 7.86
CA SER A 101 -8.44 -9.21 6.99
C SER A 101 -8.47 -8.74 5.54
N VAL A 102 -8.13 -9.65 4.63
CA VAL A 102 -8.29 -9.51 3.18
C VAL A 102 -9.09 -10.70 2.66
N ALA A 103 -10.15 -10.41 1.92
CA ALA A 103 -10.77 -11.41 1.08
C ALA A 103 -9.86 -11.61 -0.15
N VAL A 104 -9.59 -12.86 -0.49
CA VAL A 104 -8.90 -13.26 -1.73
C VAL A 104 -9.81 -14.15 -2.56
N ASP A 105 -9.47 -14.30 -3.84
CA ASP A 105 -10.22 -15.12 -4.77
C ASP A 105 -10.42 -16.56 -4.26
N ALA A 106 -11.66 -17.04 -4.32
CA ALA A 106 -12.06 -18.39 -3.94
C ALA A 106 -11.44 -19.49 -4.82
N ALA A 107 -10.85 -19.13 -5.96
CA ALA A 107 -10.03 -20.05 -6.75
C ALA A 107 -8.71 -20.47 -6.06
N ALA A 108 -8.32 -19.84 -4.94
CA ALA A 108 -7.07 -20.09 -4.24
C ALA A 108 -7.03 -21.39 -3.40
N ALA A 109 -7.80 -22.43 -3.74
CA ALA A 109 -7.73 -23.71 -3.03
C ALA A 109 -6.29 -24.30 -3.10
N PRO A 110 -5.74 -24.84 -2.00
CA PRO A 110 -6.38 -25.21 -0.73
C PRO A 110 -6.34 -24.12 0.37
N PHE A 111 -6.11 -22.86 0.03
CA PHE A 111 -5.96 -21.79 1.01
C PHE A 111 -7.31 -21.15 1.41
N PRO A 112 -7.43 -20.58 2.62
CA PRO A 112 -8.64 -19.88 3.05
C PRO A 112 -9.03 -18.73 2.10
N VAL A 113 -10.33 -18.47 1.92
CA VAL A 113 -10.83 -17.32 1.13
C VAL A 113 -10.63 -15.97 1.83
N GLU A 114 -10.37 -15.99 3.14
CA GLU A 114 -9.98 -14.82 3.92
C GLU A 114 -8.60 -15.05 4.54
N HIS A 115 -7.73 -14.06 4.43
CA HIS A 115 -6.40 -14.10 5.02
C HIS A 115 -6.18 -12.90 5.93
N GLN A 116 -5.53 -13.12 7.06
CA GLN A 116 -5.18 -12.05 7.99
C GLN A 116 -3.76 -11.54 7.67
N CYS A 117 -3.65 -10.39 7.03
CA CYS A 117 -2.35 -9.73 6.86
C CYS A 117 -1.78 -9.38 8.23
N ARG A 118 -0.62 -9.98 8.55
CA ARG A 118 0.04 -9.88 9.85
C ARG A 118 0.96 -8.67 9.92
N SER A 119 1.00 -7.98 11.06
CA SER A 119 1.88 -6.82 11.27
C SER A 119 3.32 -7.18 11.64
N SER A 120 3.54 -8.38 12.18
CA SER A 120 4.86 -8.79 12.68
C SER A 120 5.67 -9.47 11.58
N MET A 121 6.55 -8.72 10.92
CA MET A 121 7.46 -9.27 9.92
C MET A 121 8.39 -10.34 10.50
N SER A 122 8.81 -10.19 11.76
CA SER A 122 9.64 -11.20 12.43
C SER A 122 8.90 -12.52 12.62
N ASP A 123 7.61 -12.48 12.95
CA ASP A 123 6.83 -13.71 13.15
C ASP A 123 6.50 -14.39 11.82
N VAL A 124 6.20 -13.60 10.78
CA VAL A 124 5.90 -14.12 9.44
C VAL A 124 7.11 -14.84 8.83
N HIS A 125 8.33 -14.37 9.10
CA HIS A 125 9.57 -14.92 8.53
C HIS A 125 10.32 -15.85 9.50
N ARG A 126 9.74 -16.14 10.67
CA ARG A 126 10.36 -16.96 11.71
C ARG A 126 10.70 -18.35 11.19
N GLY A 127 11.91 -18.81 11.47
CA GLY A 127 12.37 -20.15 11.10
C GLY A 127 12.77 -20.31 9.63
N MET A 128 12.58 -19.29 8.78
CA MET A 128 12.99 -19.34 7.37
C MET A 128 14.51 -19.14 7.19
N ARG A 129 15.21 -18.62 8.20
CA ARG A 129 16.67 -18.37 8.20
C ARG A 129 17.13 -17.56 6.97
N ILE A 130 16.35 -16.55 6.61
CA ILE A 130 16.65 -15.66 5.48
C ILE A 130 17.92 -14.88 5.80
N THR A 131 18.91 -14.97 4.92
CA THR A 131 20.17 -14.24 5.05
C THR A 131 20.07 -12.83 4.50
N ASP A 132 20.98 -11.95 4.92
CA ASP A 132 21.08 -10.60 4.37
C ASP A 132 21.31 -10.57 2.86
N ALA A 133 22.05 -11.56 2.33
CA ALA A 133 22.28 -11.68 0.89
C ALA A 133 20.98 -12.03 0.14
N GLN A 134 20.18 -12.97 0.67
CA GLN A 134 18.88 -13.34 0.10
C GLN A 134 17.88 -12.18 0.17
N PHE A 135 17.88 -11.43 1.28
CA PHE A 135 17.05 -10.24 1.42
C PHE A 135 17.45 -9.13 0.45
N ALA A 136 18.76 -8.89 0.27
CA ALA A 136 19.27 -7.94 -0.71
C ALA A 136 18.91 -8.36 -2.14
N LEU A 137 18.97 -9.66 -2.46
CA LEU A 137 18.54 -10.18 -3.75
C LEU A 137 17.05 -9.92 -4.01
N PHE A 138 16.19 -10.10 -2.99
CA PHE A 138 14.77 -9.77 -3.11
C PHE A 138 14.56 -8.29 -3.47
N ILE A 139 15.23 -7.36 -2.77
CA ILE A 139 15.14 -5.93 -3.07
C ILE A 139 15.65 -5.64 -4.49
N ASN A 140 16.75 -6.26 -4.91
CA ASN A 140 17.31 -6.06 -6.24
C ASN A 140 16.37 -6.55 -7.35
N ILE A 141 15.67 -7.68 -7.14
CA ILE A 141 14.66 -8.18 -8.06
C ILE A 141 13.50 -7.18 -8.18
N VAL A 142 12.98 -6.68 -7.06
CA VAL A 142 11.91 -5.67 -7.06
C VAL A 142 12.33 -4.41 -7.82
N ALA A 143 13.54 -3.89 -7.55
CA ALA A 143 14.04 -2.69 -8.21
C ALA A 143 14.25 -2.89 -9.71
N THR A 144 14.84 -4.03 -10.11
CA THR A 144 15.08 -4.37 -11.51
C THR A 144 13.76 -4.45 -12.29
N GLU A 145 12.77 -5.15 -11.73
CA GLU A 145 11.47 -5.28 -12.37
C GLU A 145 10.70 -3.97 -12.41
N ALA A 146 10.82 -3.11 -11.39
CA ALA A 146 10.16 -1.81 -11.35
C ALA A 146 10.72 -0.86 -12.41
N LEU A 147 12.05 -0.79 -12.53
CA LEU A 147 12.70 -0.02 -13.60
C LEU A 147 12.31 -0.54 -14.99
N ALA A 148 12.29 -1.86 -15.17
CA ALA A 148 11.86 -2.48 -16.43
C ALA A 148 10.38 -2.23 -16.76
N ALA A 149 9.54 -2.01 -15.74
CA ALA A 149 8.14 -1.62 -15.89
C ALA A 149 7.95 -0.11 -16.10
N GLY A 150 9.03 0.69 -16.12
CA GLY A 150 8.97 2.13 -16.34
C GLY A 150 8.65 2.96 -15.09
N VAL A 151 8.75 2.38 -13.89
CA VAL A 151 8.63 3.13 -12.64
C VAL A 151 9.78 4.14 -12.53
N ALA A 152 9.47 5.37 -12.11
CA ALA A 152 10.45 6.43 -11.96
C ALA A 152 11.55 6.02 -10.97
N GLY A 153 12.81 6.37 -11.26
CA GLY A 153 13.95 5.98 -10.44
C GLY A 153 13.85 6.42 -8.98
N ASP A 154 13.28 7.60 -8.73
CA ASP A 154 13.06 8.12 -7.37
C ASP A 154 12.01 7.29 -6.61
N ASP A 155 10.95 6.86 -7.28
CA ASP A 155 9.93 5.98 -6.69
C ASP A 155 10.50 4.59 -6.38
N VAL A 156 11.37 4.04 -7.25
CA VAL A 156 12.09 2.79 -7.00
C VAL A 156 12.99 2.91 -5.76
N GLN A 157 13.68 4.05 -5.58
CA GLN A 157 14.49 4.29 -4.40
C GLN A 157 13.64 4.35 -3.13
N GLU A 158 12.49 4.99 -3.16
CA GLU A 158 11.58 5.05 -2.00
C GLU A 158 11.02 3.66 -1.64
N VAL A 159 10.62 2.85 -2.64
CA VAL A 159 10.24 1.45 -2.42
C VAL A 159 11.38 0.66 -1.76
N GLY A 160 12.61 0.81 -2.27
CA GLY A 160 13.79 0.17 -1.71
C GLY A 160 14.07 0.57 -0.25
N LYS A 161 13.92 1.87 0.08
CA LYS A 161 14.04 2.36 1.46
C LYS A 161 12.99 1.72 2.37
N VAL A 162 11.72 1.72 1.95
CA VAL A 162 10.62 1.11 2.71
C VAL A 162 10.90 -0.36 2.99
N LEU A 163 11.25 -1.14 1.96
CA LEU A 163 11.56 -2.56 2.11
C LEU A 163 12.75 -2.77 3.07
N THR A 164 13.81 -1.97 2.93
CA THR A 164 15.02 -2.08 3.76
C THR A 164 14.74 -1.86 5.24
N ARG A 165 13.72 -1.06 5.62
CA ARG A 165 13.32 -0.89 7.04
C ARG A 165 12.98 -2.21 7.72
N TYR A 166 12.51 -3.21 6.96
CA TYR A 166 12.13 -4.52 7.47
C TYR A 166 13.27 -5.53 7.55
N ARG A 167 14.48 -5.18 7.08
CA ARG A 167 15.65 -6.08 7.07
C ARG A 167 15.85 -6.77 8.40
N GLY A 168 15.94 -6.00 9.49
CA GLY A 168 16.16 -6.54 10.83
C GLY A 168 15.02 -7.40 11.38
N SER A 169 13.81 -7.32 10.81
CA SER A 169 12.72 -8.24 11.17
C SER A 169 12.77 -9.53 10.35
N VAL A 170 13.16 -9.44 9.08
CA VAL A 170 13.16 -10.58 8.15
C VAL A 170 14.39 -11.46 8.32
N THR A 171 15.55 -10.85 8.59
CA THR A 171 16.83 -11.57 8.70
C THR A 171 17.24 -11.88 10.14
N ASN A 172 16.38 -11.58 11.12
CA ASN A 172 16.60 -11.95 12.51
C ASN A 172 16.03 -13.35 12.78
N HIS A 173 16.89 -14.26 13.22
CA HIS A 173 16.56 -15.67 13.44
C HIS A 173 17.14 -16.18 14.75
#